data_AF-A0A1L3GC10-F1
#
_entry.id   AF-A0A1L3GC10-F1
#
_cell.length_a   1.000
_cell.length_b   1.000
_cell.length_c   1.000
_cell.angle_alpha   90.00
_cell.angle_beta   90.00
_cell.angle_gamma   90.00
#
_symmetry.space_group_name_H-M   'P 1'
#
loop_
_entity.id
_entity.type
_entity.pdbx_description
1 polymer ?
#
loop_
_entity_poly.entity_id
_entity_poly.type
_entity_poly.pdbx_seq_one_letter_code
_entity_poly.pdbx_strand_id
1 'polypeptide(L)'
;LDYCVVKIPRWDLAKFNRVSTKIGSSMKSVGEVMAIGRNFEEAFQKALRMVDENVNGFDPYIKKVNENELREPTDKRMFVLAAALKDGYTVNKLYDLTKIDRWFLHKFKNIIDYYNNLESVSCGSITYGILKYAKQIGFSDKQIAAAIKSTELAVRKLREEHNIIPFVKQIDTVAA
;
A
#
# COMPACT_ATOMS: atom_id res chain seq x y z
N LEU A 1 18.19 8.31 11.34
CA LEU A 1 17.12 8.79 10.44
C LEU A 1 15.81 8.73 11.21
N ASP A 2 15.06 9.81 11.22
CA ASP A 2 13.77 10.01 11.91
C ASP A 2 12.55 9.65 11.01
N TYR A 3 12.81 8.87 9.97
CA TYR A 3 11.86 8.44 8.94
C TYR A 3 12.22 7.06 8.39
N CYS A 4 11.25 6.42 7.73
CA CYS A 4 11.39 5.18 6.98
C CYS A 4 11.46 5.49 5.48
N VAL A 5 12.32 4.76 4.77
CA VAL A 5 12.46 4.84 3.31
C VAL A 5 12.08 3.49 2.72
N VAL A 6 11.19 3.48 1.73
CA VAL A 6 10.78 2.28 1.01
C VAL A 6 11.10 2.43 -0.46
N LYS A 7 11.83 1.45 -1.00
CA LYS A 7 12.12 1.32 -2.43
C LYS A 7 11.26 0.20 -3.03
N ILE A 8 10.64 0.45 -4.17
CA ILE A 8 9.90 -0.57 -4.93
C ILE A 8 10.40 -0.57 -6.38
N PRO A 9 10.79 -1.72 -6.95
CA PRO A 9 11.15 -1.82 -8.36
C PRO A 9 9.92 -1.65 -9.27
N ARG A 10 10.14 -1.08 -10.46
CA ARG A 10 9.16 -0.98 -11.54
C ARG A 10 9.40 -2.09 -12.56
N TRP A 11 8.32 -2.74 -13.00
CA TRP A 11 8.34 -3.76 -14.03
C TRP A 11 7.41 -3.36 -15.19
N ASP A 12 7.86 -3.60 -16.41
CA ASP A 12 7.10 -3.40 -17.65
C ASP A 12 6.97 -4.73 -18.44
N LEU A 13 6.78 -5.84 -17.72
CA LEU A 13 6.77 -7.19 -18.31
C LEU A 13 5.61 -7.43 -19.28
N ALA A 14 4.52 -6.68 -19.16
CA ALA A 14 3.37 -6.76 -20.06
C ALA A 14 3.71 -6.39 -21.52
N LYS A 15 4.82 -5.67 -21.75
CA LYS A 15 5.31 -5.37 -23.11
C LYS A 15 5.96 -6.59 -23.79
N PHE A 16 6.21 -7.67 -23.05
CA PHE A 16 6.97 -8.84 -23.52
C PHE A 16 6.18 -10.13 -23.37
N ASN A 17 5.38 -10.48 -24.39
CA ASN A 17 4.44 -11.63 -24.37
C ASN A 17 5.07 -13.00 -24.07
N ARG A 18 6.38 -13.18 -24.31
CA ARG A 18 7.08 -14.47 -24.10
C ARG A 18 7.93 -14.49 -22.82
N VAL A 19 7.86 -13.45 -21.99
CA VAL A 19 8.66 -13.34 -20.76
C VAL A 19 7.83 -13.76 -19.56
N SER A 20 8.39 -14.63 -18.73
CA SER A 20 7.78 -15.01 -17.46
C SER A 20 7.70 -13.81 -16.49
N THR A 21 6.53 -13.62 -15.87
CA THR A 21 6.29 -12.65 -14.80
C THR A 21 6.89 -13.05 -13.45
N LYS A 22 7.39 -14.28 -13.32
CA LYS A 22 8.10 -14.72 -12.11
C LYS A 22 9.40 -13.94 -11.95
N ILE A 23 9.66 -13.48 -10.73
CA ILE A 23 10.90 -12.80 -10.35
C ILE A 23 11.79 -13.75 -9.57
N GLY A 24 13.11 -13.53 -9.64
CA GLY A 24 14.11 -14.38 -9.01
C GLY A 24 15.42 -13.64 -8.84
N SER A 25 16.54 -14.37 -8.84
CA SER A 25 17.88 -13.79 -8.68
C SER A 25 18.29 -12.88 -9.84
N SER A 26 17.82 -13.19 -11.06
CA SER A 26 18.09 -12.37 -12.24
C SER A 26 17.13 -11.18 -12.33
N MET A 27 17.69 -9.98 -12.41
CA MET A 27 16.94 -8.73 -12.44
C MET A 27 16.12 -8.59 -13.73
N LYS A 28 14.84 -8.24 -13.58
CA LYS A 28 13.92 -7.95 -14.70
C LYS A 28 13.24 -6.57 -14.59
N SER A 29 13.52 -5.82 -13.54
CA SER A 29 12.95 -4.49 -13.33
C SER A 29 13.60 -3.47 -14.26
N VAL A 30 12.80 -2.52 -14.76
CA VAL A 30 13.23 -1.46 -15.69
C VAL A 30 13.53 -0.14 -14.99
N GLY A 31 13.23 -0.05 -13.69
CA GLY A 31 13.47 1.13 -12.88
C GLY A 31 13.06 0.89 -11.43
N GLU A 32 13.04 1.97 -10.66
CA GLU A 32 12.68 1.94 -9.25
C GLU A 32 12.12 3.27 -8.77
N VAL A 33 11.33 3.21 -7.71
CA VAL A 33 10.80 4.38 -7.00
C VAL A 33 11.19 4.30 -5.55
N MET A 34 11.34 5.47 -4.92
CA MET A 34 11.65 5.61 -3.52
C MET A 34 10.64 6.57 -2.87
N ALA A 35 10.09 6.18 -1.73
CA ALA A 35 9.24 7.05 -0.94
C ALA A 35 9.69 7.10 0.53
N ILE A 36 9.39 8.24 1.16
CA ILE A 36 9.74 8.54 2.54
C ILE A 36 8.45 8.77 3.34
N GLY A 37 8.40 8.23 4.54
CA GLY A 37 7.32 8.40 5.50
C GLY A 37 7.81 8.30 6.94
N ARG A 38 7.04 8.83 7.90
CA ARG A 38 7.36 8.75 9.34
C ARG A 38 7.11 7.36 9.93
N ASN A 39 6.36 6.53 9.20
CA ASN A 39 6.18 5.12 9.50
C ASN A 39 6.25 4.30 8.19
N PHE A 40 6.37 2.98 8.33
CA PHE A 40 6.50 2.08 7.20
C PHE A 40 5.25 2.07 6.32
N GLU A 41 4.06 2.03 6.92
CA GLU A 41 2.79 1.99 6.20
C GLU A 41 2.66 3.21 5.26
N GLU A 42 3.01 4.39 5.76
CA GLU A 42 3.01 5.64 4.99
C GLU A 42 3.98 5.56 3.80
N ALA A 43 5.25 5.22 4.07
CA ALA A 43 6.29 5.14 3.06
C ALA A 43 5.94 4.10 1.99
N PHE A 44 5.46 2.92 2.42
CA PHE A 44 5.09 1.83 1.53
C PHE A 44 3.92 2.19 0.60
N GLN A 45 2.84 2.76 1.12
CA GLN A 45 1.70 3.15 0.28
C GLN A 45 2.07 4.28 -0.70
N LYS A 46 2.94 5.22 -0.29
CA LYS A 46 3.47 6.25 -1.21
C LYS A 46 4.32 5.63 -2.31
N ALA A 47 5.22 4.70 -1.96
CA ALA A 47 6.05 4.01 -2.96
C ALA A 47 5.18 3.23 -3.94
N LEU A 48 4.16 2.49 -3.48
CA LEU A 48 3.27 1.73 -4.35
C LEU A 48 2.56 2.61 -5.39
N ARG A 49 2.10 3.80 -4.99
CA ARG A 49 1.49 4.77 -5.90
C ARG A 49 2.45 5.35 -6.94
N MET A 50 3.73 5.45 -6.60
CA MET A 50 4.74 5.93 -7.54
C MET A 50 5.09 4.89 -8.61
N VAL A 51 4.84 3.59 -8.33
CA VAL A 51 5.15 2.52 -9.29
C VAL A 51 4.25 2.61 -10.51
N ASP A 52 2.94 2.80 -10.36
CA ASP A 52 1.97 2.78 -11.47
C ASP A 52 0.87 3.80 -11.24
N GLU A 53 0.52 4.58 -12.27
CA GLU A 53 -0.53 5.59 -12.22
C GLU A 53 -1.92 5.04 -11.87
N ASN A 54 -2.15 3.74 -12.16
CA ASN A 54 -3.41 3.06 -11.88
C ASN A 54 -3.45 2.43 -10.48
N VAL A 55 -2.33 2.46 -9.74
CA VAL A 55 -2.24 1.90 -8.39
C VAL A 55 -2.43 3.03 -7.38
N ASN A 56 -3.55 2.99 -6.65
CA ASN A 56 -3.83 4.02 -5.65
C ASN A 56 -3.20 3.73 -4.27
N GLY A 57 -2.60 2.54 -4.09
CA GLY A 57 -1.87 2.10 -2.89
C GLY A 57 -1.98 0.58 -2.70
N PHE A 58 -2.00 0.11 -1.46
CA PHE A 58 -2.11 -1.32 -1.15
C PHE A 58 -3.57 -1.82 -1.21
N ASP A 59 -4.07 -1.98 -2.43
CA ASP A 59 -5.46 -2.31 -2.72
C ASP A 59 -5.68 -3.84 -2.86
N PRO A 60 -6.58 -4.45 -2.05
CA PRO A 60 -6.83 -5.89 -2.07
C PRO A 60 -7.68 -6.37 -3.26
N TYR A 61 -8.27 -5.47 -4.06
CA TYR A 61 -9.18 -5.84 -5.16
C TYR A 61 -8.51 -5.91 -6.53
N ILE A 62 -7.24 -5.51 -6.64
CA ILE A 62 -6.48 -5.53 -7.92
C ILE A 62 -6.21 -6.96 -8.40
N LYS A 63 -5.98 -7.90 -7.48
CA LYS A 63 -5.72 -9.32 -7.78
C LYS A 63 -6.59 -10.20 -6.89
N LYS A 64 -6.85 -11.42 -7.37
CA LYS A 64 -7.44 -12.49 -6.54
C LYS A 64 -6.34 -13.20 -5.76
N VAL A 65 -6.73 -13.84 -4.65
CA VAL A 65 -5.84 -14.70 -3.88
C VAL A 65 -5.32 -15.83 -4.75
N ASN A 66 -4.00 -16.03 -4.72
CA ASN A 66 -3.32 -17.10 -5.44
C ASN A 66 -2.11 -17.56 -4.62
N GLU A 67 -2.20 -18.70 -3.95
CA GLU A 67 -1.09 -19.21 -3.14
C GLU A 67 0.18 -19.50 -3.95
N ASN A 68 0.05 -19.85 -5.23
CA ASN A 68 1.21 -20.09 -6.08
C ASN A 68 2.01 -18.81 -6.31
N GLU A 69 1.35 -17.67 -6.53
CA GLU A 69 2.03 -16.37 -6.64
C GLU A 69 2.55 -15.85 -5.29
N LEU A 70 1.97 -16.30 -4.17
CA LEU A 70 2.53 -16.06 -2.84
C LEU A 70 3.80 -16.88 -2.62
N ARG A 71 3.88 -18.12 -3.08
CA ARG A 71 5.09 -18.97 -2.97
C ARG A 71 6.16 -18.59 -3.98
N GLU A 72 5.77 -18.42 -5.24
CA GLU A 72 6.61 -18.08 -6.36
C GLU A 72 6.43 -16.59 -6.71
N PRO A 73 7.35 -15.72 -6.32
CA PRO A 73 7.14 -14.28 -6.40
C PRO A 73 6.98 -13.81 -7.86
N THR A 74 6.04 -12.88 -8.06
CA THR A 74 5.78 -12.17 -9.32
C THR A 74 5.89 -10.66 -9.12
N ASP A 75 5.90 -9.89 -10.22
CA ASP A 75 5.82 -8.42 -10.20
C ASP A 75 4.54 -7.88 -9.54
N LYS A 76 3.51 -8.73 -9.38
CA LYS A 76 2.21 -8.38 -8.77
C LYS A 76 1.96 -9.06 -7.42
N ARG A 77 2.95 -9.76 -6.84
CA ARG A 77 2.81 -10.50 -5.57
C ARG A 77 2.23 -9.66 -4.43
N MET A 78 2.57 -8.37 -4.35
CA MET A 78 2.06 -7.48 -3.29
C MET A 78 0.53 -7.34 -3.33
N PHE A 79 -0.09 -7.32 -4.51
CA PHE A 79 -1.55 -7.23 -4.63
C PHE A 79 -2.22 -8.56 -4.28
N VAL A 80 -1.58 -9.69 -4.59
CA VAL A 80 -2.05 -11.02 -4.14
C VAL A 80 -1.95 -11.13 -2.62
N LEU A 81 -0.91 -10.56 -2.01
CA LEU A 81 -0.74 -10.49 -0.56
C LEU A 81 -1.82 -9.63 0.11
N ALA A 82 -2.15 -8.47 -0.48
CA ALA A 82 -3.27 -7.64 -0.03
C ALA A 82 -4.60 -8.42 -0.06
N ALA A 83 -4.88 -9.11 -1.16
CA ALA A 83 -6.07 -9.94 -1.31
C ALA A 83 -6.11 -11.07 -0.26
N ALA A 84 -4.99 -11.74 -0.01
CA ALA A 84 -4.92 -12.82 0.96
C ALA A 84 -5.16 -12.35 2.40
N LEU A 85 -4.62 -11.18 2.77
CA LEU A 85 -4.92 -10.55 4.05
C LEU A 85 -6.40 -10.18 4.17
N LYS A 86 -7.00 -9.67 3.09
CA LYS A 86 -8.44 -9.35 3.03
C LYS A 86 -9.32 -10.59 3.19
N ASP A 87 -8.87 -11.71 2.64
CA ASP A 87 -9.50 -13.04 2.75
C ASP A 87 -9.24 -13.73 4.11
N GLY A 88 -8.62 -13.02 5.06
CA GLY A 88 -8.44 -13.49 6.44
C GLY A 88 -7.23 -14.39 6.67
N TYR A 89 -6.25 -14.43 5.76
CA TYR A 89 -5.04 -15.25 5.97
C TYR A 89 -4.24 -14.74 7.18
N THR A 90 -3.78 -15.68 8.00
CA THR A 90 -2.95 -15.34 9.16
C THR A 90 -1.54 -14.94 8.74
N VAL A 91 -0.90 -14.11 9.57
CA VAL A 91 0.49 -13.68 9.38
C VAL A 91 1.44 -14.89 9.30
N ASN A 92 1.20 -15.93 10.11
CA ASN A 92 2.01 -17.15 10.08
C ASN A 92 1.86 -17.90 8.75
N LYS A 93 0.63 -18.07 8.24
CA LYS A 93 0.41 -18.70 6.94
C LYS A 93 1.12 -17.91 5.82
N LEU A 94 1.01 -16.58 5.84
CA LEU A 94 1.68 -15.73 4.85
C LEU A 94 3.20 -15.77 4.97
N TYR A 95 3.74 -15.87 6.19
CA TYR A 95 5.17 -16.08 6.39
C TYR A 95 5.62 -17.40 5.77
N ASP A 96 4.88 -18.49 5.98
CA ASP A 96 5.23 -19.80 5.45
C ASP A 96 5.23 -19.84 3.93
N LEU A 97 4.25 -19.18 3.31
CA LEU A 97 4.15 -19.05 1.86
C LEU A 97 5.23 -18.13 1.29
N THR A 98 5.48 -16.98 1.94
CA THR A 98 6.22 -15.89 1.29
C THR A 98 7.67 -15.73 1.73
N LYS A 99 7.97 -16.16 2.96
CA LYS A 99 9.19 -15.87 3.72
C LYS A 99 9.48 -14.38 3.93
N ILE A 100 8.49 -13.50 3.69
CA ILE A 100 8.54 -12.10 4.09
C ILE A 100 8.47 -12.04 5.61
N ASP A 101 9.36 -11.27 6.23
CA ASP A 101 9.42 -11.18 7.68
C ASP A 101 8.06 -10.78 8.29
N ARG A 102 7.75 -11.38 9.45
CA ARG A 102 6.47 -11.21 10.14
C ARG A 102 6.21 -9.74 10.48
N TRP A 103 7.24 -8.96 10.77
CA TRP A 103 7.11 -7.53 11.05
C TRP A 103 6.44 -6.80 9.87
N PHE A 104 6.91 -7.01 8.64
CA PHE A 104 6.29 -6.41 7.45
C PHE A 104 4.88 -6.94 7.20
N LEU A 105 4.66 -8.24 7.42
CA LEU A 105 3.33 -8.84 7.26
C LEU A 105 2.31 -8.25 8.25
N HIS A 106 2.71 -8.00 9.51
CA HIS A 106 1.89 -7.27 10.47
C HIS A 106 1.59 -5.85 10.00
N LYS A 107 2.58 -5.16 9.41
CA LYS A 107 2.39 -3.82 8.84
C LYS A 107 1.42 -3.79 7.67
N PHE A 108 1.50 -4.76 6.76
CA PHE A 108 0.53 -4.92 5.68
C PHE A 108 -0.86 -5.25 6.21
N LYS A 109 -0.94 -6.12 7.23
CA LYS A 109 -2.19 -6.43 7.91
C LYS A 109 -2.83 -5.18 8.52
N ASN A 110 -2.07 -4.30 9.16
CA ASN A 110 -2.58 -3.04 9.70
C ASN A 110 -3.26 -2.18 8.62
N ILE A 111 -2.68 -2.12 7.42
CA ILE A 111 -3.26 -1.36 6.29
C ILE A 111 -4.60 -1.99 5.89
N ILE A 112 -4.67 -3.33 5.75
CA ILE A 112 -5.89 -4.03 5.34
C ILE A 112 -6.97 -4.00 6.43
N ASP A 113 -6.61 -4.17 7.70
CA ASP A 113 -7.52 -4.04 8.83
C ASP A 113 -8.15 -2.64 8.84
N TYR A 114 -7.36 -1.60 8.55
CA TYR A 114 -7.87 -0.24 8.43
C TYR A 114 -8.71 -0.01 7.16
N TYR A 115 -8.37 -0.67 6.06
CA TYR A 115 -9.20 -0.68 4.86
C TYR A 115 -10.59 -1.26 5.17
N ASN A 116 -10.66 -2.37 5.91
CA ASN A 116 -11.93 -2.97 6.37
C ASN A 116 -12.71 -2.01 7.26
N ASN A 117 -12.03 -1.29 8.17
CA ASN A 117 -12.65 -0.25 8.97
C ASN A 117 -13.29 0.82 8.09
N LEU A 118 -12.55 1.37 7.11
CA LEU A 118 -13.06 2.37 6.18
C LEU A 118 -14.29 1.88 5.41
N GLU A 119 -14.30 0.65 4.91
CA GLU A 119 -15.46 0.08 4.21
C GLU A 119 -16.69 -0.11 5.10
N SER A 120 -16.50 -0.28 6.41
CA SER A 120 -17.60 -0.39 7.37
C SER A 120 -18.25 0.97 7.68
N VAL A 121 -17.57 2.08 7.36
CA VAL A 121 -18.07 3.44 7.56
C VAL A 121 -19.08 3.78 6.46
N SER A 122 -20.28 4.20 6.85
CA SER A 122 -21.29 4.68 5.88
C SER A 122 -20.89 6.04 5.29
N CYS A 123 -21.22 6.26 4.02
CA CYS A 123 -20.93 7.52 3.32
C CYS A 123 -21.53 8.71 4.10
N GLY A 124 -20.67 9.61 4.57
CA GLY A 124 -21.05 10.79 5.38
C GLY A 124 -20.71 10.72 6.88
N SER A 125 -20.30 9.56 7.40
CA SER A 125 -19.96 9.38 8.83
C SER A 125 -18.46 9.32 9.13
N ILE A 126 -17.60 9.57 8.14
CA ILE A 126 -16.15 9.54 8.35
C ILE A 126 -15.74 10.66 9.30
N THR A 127 -15.27 10.28 10.48
CA THR A 127 -14.87 11.23 11.52
C THR A 127 -13.47 11.79 11.25
N TYR A 128 -13.18 12.95 11.85
CA TYR A 128 -11.84 13.56 11.84
C TYR A 128 -10.73 12.54 12.21
N GLY A 129 -10.95 11.76 13.27
CA GLY A 129 -9.97 10.78 13.75
C GLY A 129 -9.69 9.69 12.73
N ILE A 130 -10.74 9.15 12.11
CA ILE A 130 -10.62 8.11 11.09
C ILE A 130 -9.87 8.66 9.87
N LEU A 131 -10.26 9.85 9.40
CA LEU A 131 -9.63 10.47 8.24
C LEU A 131 -8.16 10.78 8.51
N LYS A 132 -7.84 11.38 9.67
CA LYS A 132 -6.47 11.73 10.06
C LYS A 132 -5.57 10.49 10.12
N TYR A 133 -6.02 9.42 10.79
CA TYR A 133 -5.23 8.20 10.90
C TYR A 133 -5.03 7.51 9.53
N ALA A 134 -6.05 7.50 8.67
CA ALA A 134 -5.94 7.01 7.29
C ALA A 134 -4.79 7.71 6.55
N LYS A 135 -4.71 9.05 6.67
CA LYS A 135 -3.63 9.84 6.05
C LYS A 135 -2.26 9.52 6.67
N GLN A 136 -2.19 9.34 7.99
CA GLN A 136 -0.94 9.04 8.69
C GLN A 136 -0.34 7.68 8.31
N ILE A 137 -1.17 6.68 7.95
CA ILE A 137 -0.71 5.38 7.45
C ILE A 137 -0.62 5.33 5.91
N GLY A 138 -0.73 6.48 5.23
CA GLY A 138 -0.40 6.64 3.82
C GLY A 138 -1.54 6.43 2.82
N PHE A 139 -2.80 6.34 3.24
CA PHE A 139 -3.91 6.21 2.28
C PHE A 139 -4.03 7.46 1.40
N SER A 140 -4.24 7.24 0.10
CA SER A 140 -4.60 8.34 -0.82
C SER A 140 -6.06 8.72 -0.69
N ASP A 141 -6.39 9.95 -1.11
CA ASP A 141 -7.80 10.42 -1.11
C ASP A 141 -8.65 9.53 -2.04
N LYS A 142 -8.07 9.04 -3.15
CA LYS A 142 -8.67 8.03 -4.04
C LYS A 142 -8.98 6.70 -3.36
N GLN A 143 -8.04 6.14 -2.60
CA GLN A 143 -8.28 4.88 -1.87
C GLN A 143 -9.38 5.03 -0.82
N ILE A 144 -9.35 6.12 -0.05
CA ILE A 144 -10.37 6.40 0.97
C ILE A 144 -11.74 6.54 0.30
N ALA A 145 -11.82 7.31 -0.79
CA ALA A 145 -13.04 7.51 -1.56
C ALA A 145 -13.60 6.18 -2.08
N ALA A 146 -12.76 5.31 -2.62
CA ALA A 146 -13.18 3.99 -3.08
C ALA A 146 -13.74 3.13 -1.93
N ALA A 147 -13.07 3.11 -0.77
CA ALA A 147 -13.50 2.33 0.39
C ALA A 147 -14.86 2.80 0.95
N ILE A 148 -15.08 4.11 1.07
CA ILE A 148 -16.33 4.69 1.63
C ILE A 148 -17.42 4.95 0.58
N LYS A 149 -17.21 4.52 -0.67
CA LYS A 149 -18.12 4.74 -1.81
C LYS A 149 -18.45 6.23 -2.03
N SER A 150 -17.42 7.06 -2.04
CA SER A 150 -17.49 8.51 -2.30
C SER A 150 -16.57 8.90 -3.46
N THR A 151 -16.41 10.20 -3.70
CA THR A 151 -15.50 10.74 -4.72
C THR A 151 -14.22 11.27 -4.09
N GLU A 152 -13.10 11.21 -4.83
CA GLU A 152 -11.81 11.78 -4.40
C GLU A 152 -11.95 13.25 -4.01
N LEU A 153 -12.72 14.02 -4.80
CA LEU A 153 -12.94 15.44 -4.55
C LEU A 153 -13.67 15.69 -3.23
N ALA A 154 -14.67 14.85 -2.89
CA ALA A 154 -15.39 14.97 -1.62
C ALA A 154 -14.47 14.67 -0.43
N VAL A 155 -13.64 13.61 -0.51
CA VAL A 155 -12.66 13.28 0.54
C VAL A 155 -11.64 14.41 0.69
N ARG A 156 -11.17 14.99 -0.43
CA ARG A 156 -10.23 16.10 -0.41
C ARG A 156 -10.80 17.35 0.26
N LYS A 157 -12.03 17.74 -0.09
CA LYS A 157 -12.73 18.88 0.54
C LYS A 157 -12.89 18.66 2.04
N LEU A 158 -13.36 17.49 2.45
CA LEU A 158 -13.52 17.13 3.86
C LEU A 158 -12.20 17.16 4.62
N ARG A 159 -11.11 16.75 3.97
CA ARG A 159 -9.75 16.79 4.53
C ARG A 159 -9.30 18.25 4.74
N GLU A 160 -9.59 19.13 3.79
CA GLU A 160 -9.28 20.56 3.84
C GLU A 160 -10.12 21.29 4.90
N GLU A 161 -11.43 21.01 5.00
CA GLU A 161 -12.32 21.53 6.04
C GLU A 161 -11.84 21.16 7.46
N HIS A 162 -11.30 19.95 7.61
CA HIS A 162 -10.72 19.47 8.86
C HIS A 162 -9.27 19.94 9.12
N ASN A 163 -8.69 20.76 8.24
CA ASN A 163 -7.28 21.17 8.30
C ASN A 163 -6.28 20.00 8.38
N ILE A 164 -6.61 18.86 7.76
CA ILE A 164 -5.73 17.69 7.69
C ILE A 164 -4.82 17.84 6.47
N ILE A 165 -3.74 18.60 6.63
CA ILE A 165 -2.75 18.84 5.57
C ILE A 165 -1.42 18.12 5.87
N PRO A 166 -0.66 17.71 4.84
CA PRO A 166 0.68 17.16 5.05
C PRO A 166 1.63 18.26 5.54
N PHE A 167 2.67 17.86 6.27
CA PHE A 167 3.76 18.75 6.68
C PHE A 167 4.98 18.55 5.80
N VAL A 168 5.72 19.63 5.56
CA VAL A 168 7.05 19.58 4.95
C VAL A 168 8.07 19.29 6.05
N LYS A 169 8.97 18.35 5.81
CA LYS A 169 10.07 17.97 6.70
C LYS A 169 11.37 17.92 5.92
N GLN A 170 12.47 18.26 6.58
CA GLN A 170 13.81 18.24 6.01
C GLN A 170 14.47 16.87 6.25
N ILE A 171 15.39 16.50 5.36
CA ILE A 171 16.32 15.40 5.57
C ILE A 171 17.63 16.03 6.05
N ASP A 172 18.00 15.79 7.30
CA ASP A 172 19.11 16.47 7.97
C ASP A 172 20.30 15.54 8.29
N THR A 173 20.16 14.23 8.04
CA THR A 173 21.10 13.15 8.38
C THR A 173 21.30 12.85 9.87
N VAL A 174 20.80 13.69 10.78
CA VAL A 174 21.07 13.64 12.23
C VAL A 174 19.83 13.37 13.09
N ALA A 175 18.65 13.23 12.47
CA ALA A 175 17.41 12.81 13.13
C ALA A 175 16.88 13.80 14.19
N ALA A 176 16.64 15.06 13.80
CA ALA A 176 15.99 16.10 14.61
C ALA A 176 14.44 16.02 14.58
#